data_AF-A0A1C4J2G8-F1
#
_entry.id   AF-A0A1C4J2G8-F1
#
_cell.length_a   1.000
_cell.length_b   1.000
_cell.length_c   1.000
_cell.angle_alpha   90.00
_cell.angle_beta   90.00
_cell.angle_gamma   90.00
#
_symmetry.space_group_name_H-M   'P 1'
#
loop_
_entity.id
_entity.type
_entity.pdbx_description
1 polymer ?
#
loop_
_entity_poly.entity_id
_entity_poly.type
_entity_poly.pdbx_seq_one_letter_code
_entity_poly.pdbx_strand_id
1 'polypeptide(L)'
;MKQRWTATTVAEALDILKAARGQLDSRMLALAPGADYREKDRLEKETPLFLAIDLDLTVLEQATAAKHQFNEIVRSDTTPEVG
;
A
#
# COMPACT_ATOMS: atom_id res chain seq x y z
N MET A 1 -13.12 -11.12 -16.50
CA MET A 1 -12.36 -10.06 -17.20
C MET A 1 -11.17 -9.70 -16.33
N LYS A 2 -9.93 -9.72 -16.85
CA LYS A 2 -8.73 -9.34 -16.07
C LYS A 2 -8.32 -7.93 -16.49
N GLN A 3 -8.31 -6.98 -15.55
CA GLN A 3 -7.75 -5.64 -15.76
C GLN A 3 -6.36 -5.60 -15.16
N ARG A 4 -5.39 -5.04 -15.90
CA ARG A 4 -4.04 -4.79 -15.42
C ARG A 4 -3.88 -3.28 -15.29
N TRP A 5 -3.49 -2.83 -14.11
CA TRP A 5 -3.12 -1.44 -13.84
C TRP A 5 -1.63 -1.36 -13.55
N THR A 6 -1.01 -0.25 -13.92
CA THR A 6 0.42 0.01 -13.74
C THR A 6 0.60 1.43 -13.22
N ALA A 7 1.53 1.62 -12.30
CA ALA A 7 1.93 2.92 -11.78
C ALA A 7 3.45 3.09 -11.93
N THR A 8 3.88 4.33 -12.14
CA THR A 8 5.30 4.72 -12.21
C THR A 8 5.72 5.61 -11.05
N THR A 9 4.75 6.10 -10.27
CA THR A 9 4.98 6.92 -9.07
C THR A 9 4.21 6.36 -7.87
N VAL A 10 4.64 6.76 -6.66
CA VAL A 10 3.94 6.41 -5.42
C VAL A 10 2.51 6.94 -5.42
N ALA A 11 2.29 8.16 -5.94
CA ALA A 11 0.95 8.76 -6.00
C ALA A 11 0.01 7.93 -6.89
N GLU A 12 0.46 7.55 -8.09
CA GLU A 12 -0.31 6.71 -9.01
C GLU A 12 -0.60 5.33 -8.40
N ALA A 13 0.37 4.73 -7.70
CA ALA A 13 0.19 3.44 -7.05
C ALA A 13 -0.90 3.51 -5.96
N LEU A 14 -0.90 4.57 -5.15
CA LEU A 14 -1.93 4.81 -4.14
C LEU A 14 -3.32 5.03 -4.76
N ASP A 15 -3.40 5.79 -5.85
CA ASP A 15 -4.65 6.01 -6.57
C ASP A 15 -5.23 4.71 -7.15
N ILE A 16 -4.37 3.84 -7.71
CA ILE A 16 -4.78 2.51 -8.20
C ILE A 16 -5.32 1.66 -7.05
N LEU A 17 -4.62 1.59 -5.91
CA LEU A 17 -5.07 0.81 -4.75
C LEU A 17 -6.42 1.32 -4.21
N LYS A 18 -6.61 2.65 -4.20
CA LYS A 18 -7.87 3.27 -3.82
C LYS A 18 -9.00 2.94 -4.79
N ALA A 19 -8.74 2.99 -6.09
CA ALA A 19 -9.71 2.62 -7.12
C ALA A 19 -10.08 1.13 -7.05
N ALA A 20 -9.10 0.25 -6.85
CA ALA A 20 -9.30 -1.19 -6.69
C ALA A 20 -10.18 -1.50 -5.47
N ARG A 21 -9.89 -0.86 -4.32
CA ARG A 21 -10.75 -0.96 -3.13
C ARG A 21 -12.17 -0.49 -3.42
N GLY A 22 -12.33 0.68 -4.05
CA GLY A 22 -13.67 1.21 -4.39
C GLY A 22 -14.46 0.28 -5.31
N GLN A 23 -13.80 -0.40 -6.24
CA GLN A 23 -14.43 -1.45 -7.05
C GLN A 23 -14.90 -2.63 -6.19
N LEU A 24 -14.07 -3.14 -5.28
CA LEU A 24 -14.45 -4.24 -4.39
C LEU A 24 -15.63 -3.85 -3.50
N ASP A 25 -15.56 -2.68 -2.85
CA ASP A 25 -16.62 -2.17 -1.97
C ASP A 25 -17.95 -2.05 -2.73
N SER A 26 -17.92 -1.54 -3.97
CA SER A 26 -19.10 -1.43 -4.83
C SER A 26 -19.70 -2.79 -5.20
N ARG A 27 -18.85 -3.79 -5.45
CA ARG A 27 -19.29 -5.15 -5.78
C ARG A 27 -19.85 -5.88 -4.56
N MET A 28 -19.25 -5.69 -3.39
CA MET A 28 -19.75 -6.24 -2.13
C MET A 28 -21.09 -5.63 -1.74
N LEU A 29 -21.26 -4.31 -1.92
CA LEU A 29 -22.54 -3.65 -1.69
C LEU A 29 -23.64 -4.18 -2.63
N ALA A 30 -23.30 -4.43 -3.89
CA ALA A 30 -24.23 -5.01 -4.86
C ALA A 30 -24.57 -6.49 -4.57
N LEU A 31 -23.64 -7.24 -3.97
CA LEU A 31 -23.84 -8.64 -3.59
C LEU A 31 -24.87 -8.78 -2.47
N ALA A 32 -24.85 -7.90 -1.48
CA ALA A 32 -25.76 -7.94 -0.34
C ALA A 32 -26.28 -6.53 0.01
N PRO A 33 -27.25 -6.02 -0.79
CA PRO A 33 -27.83 -4.71 -0.55
C PRO A 33 -28.62 -4.72 0.77
N GLY A 34 -28.28 -3.81 1.69
CA GLY A 34 -28.94 -3.70 3.00
C GLY A 34 -28.43 -4.69 4.05
N ALA A 35 -27.38 -5.46 3.77
CA ALA A 35 -26.73 -6.32 4.75
C ALA A 35 -26.30 -5.53 5.99
N ASP A 36 -26.56 -6.09 7.16
CA ASP A 36 -26.08 -5.55 8.42
C ASP A 36 -24.55 -5.73 8.55
N TYR A 37 -23.96 -5.18 9.61
CA TYR A 37 -22.51 -5.25 9.82
C TYR A 37 -21.99 -6.69 9.92
N ARG A 38 -22.75 -7.60 10.54
CA ARG A 38 -22.31 -8.99 10.76
C ARG A 38 -22.36 -9.79 9.47
N GLU A 39 -23.40 -9.58 8.68
CA GLU A 39 -23.53 -10.19 7.36
C GLU A 39 -22.44 -9.68 6.40
N LYS A 40 -22.15 -8.38 6.40
CA LYS A 40 -21.02 -7.82 5.63
C LYS A 40 -19.68 -8.43 6.02
N ASP A 41 -19.36 -8.46 7.32
CA ASP A 41 -18.10 -9.04 7.82
C ASP A 41 -17.98 -10.53 7.45
N ARG A 42 -19.08 -11.29 7.53
CA ARG A 42 -19.13 -12.68 7.07
C ARG A 42 -18.87 -12.79 5.57
N LEU A 43 -19.58 -12.00 4.75
CA LEU A 43 -19.42 -12.02 3.29
C LEU A 43 -18.01 -11.62 2.85
N GLU A 44 -17.39 -10.64 3.50
CA GLU A 44 -16.01 -10.24 3.22
C GLU A 44 -15.01 -11.38 3.50
N LYS A 45 -15.24 -12.19 4.53
CA LYS A 45 -14.39 -13.33 4.90
C LYS A 45 -14.61 -14.57 4.03
N GLU A 46 -15.85 -14.78 3.58
CA GLU A 46 -16.25 -16.03 2.91
C GLU A 46 -16.25 -15.93 1.38
N THR A 47 -16.38 -14.72 0.81
CA THR A 47 -16.46 -14.53 -0.64
C THR A 47 -15.11 -14.80 -1.30
N PRO A 48 -14.98 -15.83 -2.16
CA PRO A 48 -13.71 -16.11 -2.79
C PRO A 48 -13.33 -14.99 -3.78
N LEU A 49 -12.11 -14.47 -3.64
CA LEU A 49 -11.53 -13.47 -4.52
C LEU A 49 -10.07 -13.83 -4.80
N PHE A 50 -9.63 -13.64 -6.04
CA PHE A 50 -8.22 -13.69 -6.39
C PHE A 50 -7.71 -12.27 -6.68
N LEU A 51 -6.69 -11.83 -5.94
CA LEU A 51 -6.00 -10.56 -6.12
C LEU A 51 -4.49 -10.83 -6.18
N ALA A 52 -3.84 -10.33 -7.23
CA ALA A 52 -2.38 -10.36 -7.37
C ALA A 52 -1.88 -8.92 -7.51
N ILE A 53 -0.88 -8.56 -6.72
CA ILE A 53 -0.23 -7.25 -6.72
C ILE A 53 1.27 -7.48 -6.71
N ASP A 54 1.97 -6.93 -7.70
CA ASP A 54 3.43 -6.88 -7.74
C ASP A 54 3.87 -5.46 -7.40
N LEU A 55 4.64 -5.30 -6.32
CA LEU A 55 5.19 -4.01 -5.86
C LEU A 55 6.72 -4.08 -5.91
N ASP A 56 7.34 -3.25 -6.75
CA ASP A 56 8.78 -3.01 -6.68
C ASP A 56 9.06 -1.83 -5.74
N LEU A 57 9.59 -2.13 -4.56
CA LEU A 57 9.90 -1.15 -3.52
C LEU A 57 11.38 -0.73 -3.53
N THR A 58 12.19 -1.26 -4.45
CA THR A 58 13.64 -1.08 -4.47
C THR A 58 14.04 0.39 -4.41
N VAL A 59 13.37 1.26 -5.17
CA VAL A 59 13.65 2.70 -5.19
C VAL A 59 13.34 3.37 -3.84
N LEU A 60 12.29 2.95 -3.15
CA LEU A 60 11.92 3.48 -1.83
C LEU A 60 12.89 3.02 -0.74
N GLU A 61 13.33 1.77 -0.80
CA GLU A 61 14.33 1.20 0.11
C GLU A 61 15.68 1.91 -0.06
N GLN A 62 16.13 2.13 -1.30
CA GLN A 62 17.35 2.89 -1.60
C GLN A 62 17.28 4.33 -1.08
N ALA A 63 16.15 5.01 -1.30
CA ALA A 63 15.95 6.38 -0.81
C ALA A 63 15.97 6.45 0.73
N THR A 64 15.43 5.44 1.40
CA THR A 64 15.41 5.35 2.87
C THR A 64 16.81 5.08 3.41
N ALA A 65 17.54 4.13 2.82
CA ALA A 65 18.92 3.82 3.18
C ALA A 65 19.85 5.04 3.02
N ALA A 66 19.72 5.78 1.91
CA ALA A 66 20.49 7.01 1.67
C ALA A 66 20.23 8.07 2.75
N LYS A 67 18.98 8.21 3.21
CA LYS A 67 18.64 9.12 4.33
C LYS A 67 19.23 8.67 5.65
N HIS A 68 19.23 7.37 5.95
CA HIS A 68 19.87 6.85 7.16
C HIS A 68 21.38 7.10 7.15
N GLN A 69 22.04 6.82 6.05
CA GLN A 69 23.48 7.06 5.90
C GLN A 69 23.84 8.54 6.03
N PHE A 70 23.06 9.45 5.43
CA PHE A 70 23.25 10.89 5.61
C PHE A 70 23.12 11.30 7.08
N ASN A 71 22.12 10.79 7.80
CA ASN A 71 21.90 11.10 9.21
C ASN A 71 23.02 10.55 10.12
N GLU A 72 23.63 9.41 9.77
CA GLU A 72 24.78 8.86 10.50
C GLU A 72 26.02 9.73 10.33
N ILE A 73 26.33 10.18 9.11
CA ILE A 73 27.46 11.07 8.82
C ILE A 73 27.35 12.39 9.59
N VAL A 74 26.16 13.01 9.56
CA VAL A 74 25.92 14.28 10.29
C VAL A 74 26.10 14.09 11.79
N ARG A 75 25.66 12.96 12.37
CA ARG A 75 25.84 12.67 13.80
C ARG A 75 27.31 12.45 14.16
N SER A 76 28.08 11.73 13.34
CA SER A 76 29.51 11.51 13.59
C SER A 76 30.32 12.80 13.51
N ASP A 77 30.00 13.73 12.59
CA ASP A 77 30.69 15.01 12.48
C ASP A 77 30.36 16.00 13.62
N THR A 78 29.21 15.85 14.28
CA THR A 78 28.82 16.70 15.43
C THR A 78 29.30 16.22 16.79
N THR A 79 30.09 15.16 16.88
CA THR A 79 30.68 14.71 18.16
C THR A 79 32.07 15.33 18.29
N PRO A 80 32.28 16.36 19.13
CA PRO A 80 33.63 16.88 19.36
C PRO A 80 34.41 15.81 20.14
N GLU A 81 35.61 15.46 19.67
CA GLU A 81 36.60 14.80 20.52
C GLU A 81 36.89 15.75 21.70
N VAL A 82 36.27 15.47 22.83
CA VAL A 82 36.66 16.04 24.12
C VAL A 82 37.99 15.38 24.47
N GLY A 83 39.07 16.17 24.32
CA GLY A 83 40.41 15.81 24.76
C GLY A 83 40.55 15.70 26.28
#